data_AF-A0AAN7VRD0-F1
#
_entry.id   AF-A0AAN7VRD0-F1
#
_cell.length_a   1.000
_cell.length_b   1.000
_cell.length_c   1.000
_cell.angle_alpha   90.00
_cell.angle_beta   90.00
_cell.angle_gamma   90.00
#
_symmetry.space_group_name_H-M   'P 1'
#
loop_
_entity.id
_entity.type
_entity.pdbx_description
1 polymer ?
#
loop_
_entity_poly.entity_id
_entity_poly.type
_entity_poly.pdbx_seq_one_letter_code
_entity_poly.pdbx_strand_id
1 'polypeptide(L)'
;MSPLLNKLSPELRNAIYELALIATHDIDIFTGSPPGLTQTCRQIRGETIGLYYGDNTFAFNLDEKGRHGLDGVKAWLCALSPAICIQIRTLRVRMAVTKGTKIMSSKPQDDLWNQLVQHMQTSGCQPHVAFQVTCSHGSRIQYSDHFHQILDHFKQFPGTPESHSAEYWLTQLECALVRHLKCLSVQHLGRSRTLMDHVAAIGAWDLLAMTRENAEHLGQMMFGDCKAWLAGQGSMDAEWSTLDDQLGRMDAVRRVQKARLLAEKELLRTESASIRAENFSREAKTAMLEAERATRATGSR
;
A
#
# COMPACT_ATOMS: atom_id res chain seq x y z
N MET A 1 -17.67 4.25 -38.17
CA MET A 1 -16.33 4.06 -37.57
C MET A 1 -15.40 5.12 -38.13
N SER A 2 -14.61 5.80 -37.31
CA SER A 2 -13.70 6.83 -37.83
C SER A 2 -12.59 6.15 -38.65
N PRO A 3 -12.47 6.40 -39.97
CA PRO A 3 -11.49 5.75 -40.83
C PRO A 3 -10.03 6.13 -40.49
N LEU A 4 -9.83 7.09 -39.59
CA LEU A 4 -8.51 7.56 -39.19
C LEU A 4 -7.82 6.61 -38.19
N LEU A 5 -8.54 6.12 -37.17
CA LEU A 5 -7.94 5.24 -36.16
C LEU A 5 -7.50 3.89 -36.77
N ASN A 6 -8.24 3.37 -37.74
CA ASN A 6 -7.91 2.11 -38.40
C ASN A 6 -6.67 2.17 -39.30
N LYS A 7 -6.22 3.37 -39.68
CA LYS A 7 -4.98 3.55 -40.46
C LYS A 7 -3.73 3.58 -39.59
N LEU A 8 -3.87 3.71 -38.28
CA LEU A 8 -2.76 3.70 -37.34
C LEU A 8 -2.34 2.27 -37.02
N SER A 9 -1.05 2.06 -36.79
CA SER A 9 -0.56 0.78 -36.29
C SER A 9 -1.12 0.50 -34.87
N PRO A 10 -1.21 -0.77 -34.45
CA PRO A 10 -1.68 -1.12 -33.11
C PRO A 10 -0.93 -0.41 -31.98
N GLU A 11 0.38 -0.21 -32.13
CA GLU A 11 1.23 0.44 -31.13
C GLU A 11 0.86 1.91 -30.95
N LEU A 12 0.63 2.63 -32.06
CA LEU A 12 0.20 4.03 -32.02
C LEU A 12 -1.21 4.17 -31.44
N ARG A 13 -2.10 3.22 -31.72
CA ARG A 13 -3.44 3.21 -31.11
C ARG A 13 -3.35 3.01 -29.60
N ASN A 14 -2.55 2.04 -29.14
CA ASN A 14 -2.36 1.79 -27.72
C ASN A 14 -1.78 3.02 -27.00
N ALA A 15 -0.76 3.68 -27.58
CA ALA A 15 -0.20 4.90 -27.01
C ALA A 15 -1.25 6.02 -26.88
N ILE A 16 -2.14 6.18 -27.88
CA ILE A 16 -3.25 7.13 -27.80
C ILE A 16 -4.25 6.72 -26.71
N TYR A 17 -4.56 5.43 -26.59
CA TYR A 17 -5.50 4.93 -25.59
C TYR A 17 -4.96 5.09 -24.17
N GLU A 18 -3.68 4.78 -23.93
CA GLU A 18 -3.03 4.97 -22.63
C GLU A 18 -3.13 6.43 -22.18
N LEU A 19 -2.79 7.38 -23.06
CA LEU A 19 -2.90 8.81 -22.79
C LEU A 19 -4.35 9.27 -22.52
N ALA A 20 -5.33 8.63 -23.17
CA ALA A 20 -6.73 9.03 -23.07
C ALA A 20 -7.51 8.36 -21.93
N LEU A 21 -7.10 7.16 -21.51
CA LEU A 21 -7.86 6.31 -20.60
C LEU A 21 -7.23 6.15 -19.23
N ILE A 22 -5.91 6.30 -19.10
CA ILE A 22 -5.22 6.15 -17.83
C ILE A 22 -5.21 7.51 -17.13
N ALA A 23 -5.98 7.60 -16.05
CA ALA A 23 -6.04 8.78 -15.21
C ALA A 23 -4.81 8.89 -14.32
N THR A 24 -4.31 10.11 -14.12
CA THR A 24 -3.25 10.41 -13.15
C THR A 24 -3.69 10.32 -11.70
N HIS A 25 -5.00 10.22 -11.47
CA HIS A 25 -5.64 10.21 -10.16
C HIS A 25 -6.65 9.08 -10.08
N ASP A 26 -6.94 8.63 -8.85
CA ASP A 26 -7.93 7.59 -8.64
C ASP A 26 -9.30 8.00 -9.20
N ILE A 27 -9.95 7.07 -9.89
CA ILE A 27 -11.27 7.25 -10.48
C ILE A 27 -12.32 6.88 -9.44
N ASP A 28 -13.16 7.85 -9.04
CA ASP A 28 -14.28 7.56 -8.14
C ASP A 28 -15.32 6.68 -8.85
N ILE A 29 -15.64 5.53 -8.25
CA ILE A 29 -16.54 4.53 -8.85
C ILE A 29 -17.98 5.01 -9.05
N PHE A 30 -18.42 6.08 -8.38
CA PHE A 30 -19.78 6.60 -8.51
C PHE A 30 -19.90 7.71 -9.53
N THR A 31 -18.86 8.53 -9.69
CA THR A 31 -18.88 9.64 -10.65
C THR A 31 -18.23 9.26 -11.98
N GLY A 32 -17.39 8.22 -11.98
CA GLY A 32 -16.67 7.74 -13.15
C GLY A 32 -17.56 6.94 -14.09
N SER A 33 -18.22 7.62 -15.03
CA SER A 33 -18.78 6.91 -16.20
C SER A 33 -17.63 6.36 -17.06
N PRO A 34 -17.72 5.13 -17.61
CA PRO A 34 -16.71 4.62 -18.52
C PRO A 34 -16.47 5.60 -19.68
N PRO A 35 -15.21 5.94 -20.02
CA PRO A 35 -14.91 6.92 -21.06
C PRO A 35 -15.59 6.57 -22.39
N GLY A 36 -16.01 7.57 -23.16
CA GLY A 36 -16.72 7.35 -24.43
C GLY A 36 -15.99 6.42 -25.40
N LEU A 37 -14.65 6.39 -25.39
CA LEU A 37 -13.82 5.45 -26.16
C LEU A 37 -14.18 3.99 -25.89
N THR A 38 -14.40 3.62 -24.62
CA THR A 38 -14.80 2.25 -24.21
C THR A 38 -16.24 1.90 -24.64
N GLN A 39 -17.03 2.90 -25.03
CA GLN A 39 -18.44 2.76 -25.41
C GLN A 39 -18.67 2.89 -26.93
N THR A 40 -17.61 2.98 -27.73
CA THR A 40 -17.73 3.18 -29.19
C THR A 40 -18.00 1.87 -29.95
N CYS A 41 -17.13 1.47 -30.87
CA CYS A 41 -17.31 0.27 -31.68
C CYS A 41 -16.69 -0.96 -31.00
N ARG A 42 -17.10 -2.18 -31.43
CA ARG A 42 -16.63 -3.45 -30.83
C ARG A 42 -15.10 -3.58 -30.82
N GLN A 43 -14.44 -3.14 -31.88
CA GLN A 43 -12.98 -3.20 -31.98
C GLN A 43 -12.31 -2.29 -30.94
N ILE A 44 -12.61 -0.99 -30.95
CA ILE A 44 -12.02 -0.04 -29.99
C ILE A 44 -12.36 -0.44 -28.56
N ARG A 45 -13.60 -0.85 -28.29
CA ARG A 45 -14.01 -1.36 -26.97
C ARG A 45 -13.15 -2.55 -26.54
N GLY A 46 -12.90 -3.52 -27.43
CA GLY A 46 -12.05 -4.67 -27.12
C GLY A 46 -10.61 -4.30 -26.82
N GLU A 47 -10.05 -3.31 -27.54
CA GLU A 47 -8.69 -2.81 -27.30
C GLU A 47 -8.59 -1.96 -26.02
N THR A 48 -9.64 -1.20 -25.67
CA THR A 48 -9.57 -0.16 -24.62
C THR A 48 -10.07 -0.59 -23.25
N ILE A 49 -10.97 -1.57 -23.17
CA ILE A 49 -11.60 -1.94 -21.89
C ILE A 49 -10.57 -2.50 -20.89
N GLY A 50 -9.63 -3.31 -21.39
CA GLY A 50 -8.53 -3.88 -20.60
C GLY A 50 -7.59 -2.81 -20.06
N LEU A 51 -7.23 -1.82 -20.88
CA LEU A 51 -6.38 -0.70 -20.45
C LEU A 51 -7.08 0.14 -19.37
N TYR A 52 -8.36 0.47 -19.57
CA TYR A 52 -9.11 1.29 -18.62
C TYR A 52 -9.27 0.61 -17.26
N TYR A 53 -9.74 -0.64 -17.19
CA TYR A 53 -9.95 -1.32 -15.91
C TYR A 53 -8.66 -1.91 -15.32
N GLY A 54 -7.68 -2.24 -16.16
CA GLY A 54 -6.41 -2.85 -15.78
C GLY A 54 -5.40 -1.90 -15.17
N ASP A 55 -5.30 -0.69 -15.71
CA ASP A 55 -4.19 0.22 -15.38
C ASP A 55 -4.63 1.44 -14.56
N ASN A 56 -5.93 1.66 -14.38
CA ASN A 56 -6.44 2.67 -13.46
C ASN A 56 -6.57 2.16 -12.02
N THR A 57 -6.45 3.08 -11.08
CA THR A 57 -6.86 2.86 -9.69
C THR A 57 -8.27 3.39 -9.49
N PHE A 58 -9.19 2.53 -9.05
CA PHE A 58 -10.54 2.93 -8.71
C PHE A 58 -10.61 3.27 -7.23
N ALA A 59 -11.21 4.40 -6.87
CA ALA A 59 -11.41 4.79 -5.49
C ALA A 59 -12.90 4.73 -5.12
N PHE A 60 -13.14 4.28 -3.90
CA PHE A 60 -14.42 4.36 -3.23
C PHE A 60 -14.27 5.19 -1.98
N ASN A 61 -14.96 6.33 -1.93
CA ASN A 61 -14.97 7.21 -0.77
C ASN A 61 -16.19 6.86 0.11
N LEU A 62 -15.94 6.25 1.27
CA LEU A 62 -16.95 6.06 2.30
C LEU A 62 -17.37 7.44 2.83
N ASP A 63 -18.64 7.79 2.65
CA ASP A 63 -19.19 9.02 3.21
C ASP A 63 -19.22 8.94 4.74
N GLU A 64 -19.04 10.08 5.43
CA GLU A 64 -18.99 10.13 6.90
C GLU A 64 -20.26 9.56 7.56
N LYS A 65 -21.36 9.52 6.81
CA LYS A 65 -22.66 9.03 7.27
C LYS A 65 -22.86 7.54 7.01
N GLY A 66 -21.91 6.87 6.34
CA GLY A 66 -22.00 5.45 5.98
C GLY A 66 -23.23 5.10 5.16
N ARG A 67 -23.88 6.08 4.51
CA ARG A 67 -25.20 5.90 3.88
C ARG A 67 -25.14 5.02 2.64
N HIS A 68 -23.96 4.88 2.04
CA HIS A 68 -23.74 3.99 0.91
C HIS A 68 -22.95 2.71 1.26
N GLY A 69 -22.59 2.53 2.54
CA GLY A 69 -21.94 1.33 3.07
C GLY A 69 -20.81 0.81 2.18
N LEU A 70 -20.56 -0.50 2.17
CA LEU A 70 -19.84 -1.15 1.07
C LEU A 70 -20.81 -1.62 -0.05
N ASP A 71 -22.11 -1.39 0.15
CA ASP A 71 -23.15 -1.74 -0.82
C ASP A 71 -22.95 -1.01 -2.15
N GLY A 72 -22.41 0.20 -2.12
CA GLY A 72 -22.01 0.93 -3.32
C GLY A 72 -20.96 0.20 -4.17
N VAL A 73 -19.92 -0.33 -3.51
CA VAL A 73 -18.88 -1.11 -4.20
C VAL A 73 -19.46 -2.39 -4.76
N LYS A 74 -20.31 -3.07 -3.98
CA LYS A 74 -20.99 -4.30 -4.41
C LYS A 74 -21.89 -4.04 -5.62
N ALA A 75 -22.71 -2.98 -5.58
CA ALA A 75 -23.59 -2.60 -6.68
C ALA A 75 -22.78 -2.24 -7.94
N TRP A 76 -21.68 -1.51 -7.78
CA TRP A 76 -20.77 -1.21 -8.89
C TRP A 76 -20.17 -2.47 -9.50
N LEU A 77 -19.63 -3.39 -8.68
CA LEU A 77 -19.09 -4.68 -9.16
C LEU A 77 -20.16 -5.54 -9.84
N CYS A 78 -21.38 -5.59 -9.31
CA CYS A 78 -22.51 -6.29 -9.92
C CYS A 78 -22.96 -5.69 -11.26
N ALA A 79 -22.75 -4.39 -11.47
CA ALA A 79 -23.05 -3.73 -12.74
C ALA A 79 -22.01 -4.05 -13.82
N LEU A 80 -20.82 -4.53 -13.43
CA LEU A 80 -19.77 -4.95 -14.35
C LEU A 80 -19.95 -6.42 -14.71
N SER A 81 -19.53 -6.79 -15.93
CA SER A 81 -19.49 -8.21 -16.30
C SER A 81 -18.32 -8.91 -15.60
N PRO A 82 -18.40 -10.23 -15.35
CA PRO A 82 -17.31 -10.97 -14.72
C PRO A 82 -15.96 -10.80 -15.45
N ALA A 83 -15.98 -10.72 -16.78
CA ALA A 83 -14.79 -10.50 -17.60
C ALA A 83 -14.13 -9.13 -17.34
N ILE A 84 -14.91 -8.10 -17.01
CA ILE A 84 -14.39 -6.78 -16.64
C ILE A 84 -13.87 -6.80 -15.21
N CYS A 85 -14.58 -7.46 -14.28
CA CYS A 85 -14.16 -7.55 -12.88
C CYS A 85 -12.75 -8.15 -12.74
N ILE A 86 -12.43 -9.19 -13.52
CA ILE A 86 -11.09 -9.81 -13.53
C ILE A 86 -9.99 -8.82 -13.98
N GLN A 87 -10.34 -7.81 -14.77
CA GLN A 87 -9.38 -6.81 -15.22
C GLN A 87 -9.05 -5.78 -14.14
N ILE A 88 -9.89 -5.60 -13.12
CA ILE A 88 -9.65 -4.60 -12.07
C ILE A 88 -8.46 -5.02 -11.23
N ARG A 89 -7.35 -4.29 -11.34
CA ARG A 89 -6.14 -4.58 -10.56
C ARG A 89 -6.07 -3.86 -9.23
N THR A 90 -6.57 -2.62 -9.13
CA THR A 90 -6.45 -1.82 -7.90
C THR A 90 -7.76 -1.16 -7.54
N LEU A 91 -8.24 -1.45 -6.32
CA LEU A 91 -9.40 -0.80 -5.72
C LEU A 91 -8.97 -0.17 -4.39
N ARG A 92 -9.09 1.15 -4.28
CA ARG A 92 -8.76 1.90 -3.06
C ARG A 92 -10.03 2.26 -2.32
N VAL A 93 -10.19 1.76 -1.10
CA VAL A 93 -11.28 2.18 -0.20
C VAL A 93 -10.76 3.27 0.72
N ARG A 94 -11.28 4.48 0.52
CA ARG A 94 -10.98 5.67 1.32
C ARG A 94 -12.07 5.88 2.34
N MET A 95 -11.67 6.11 3.58
CA MET A 95 -12.60 6.37 4.67
C MET A 95 -12.21 7.65 5.38
N ALA A 96 -13.10 8.63 5.34
CA ALA A 96 -13.00 9.82 6.17
C ALA A 96 -13.63 9.52 7.53
N VAL A 97 -12.82 9.58 8.60
CA VAL A 97 -13.28 9.33 9.96
C VAL A 97 -13.38 10.66 10.70
N THR A 98 -14.61 11.07 11.02
CA THR A 98 -14.88 12.14 11.99
C THR A 98 -14.84 11.59 13.41
N LYS A 99 -14.64 12.46 14.41
CA LYS A 99 -14.54 12.04 15.82
C LYS A 99 -15.74 11.18 16.23
N GLY A 100 -15.48 9.96 16.68
CA GLY A 100 -16.49 9.07 17.26
C GLY A 100 -17.15 8.10 16.28
N THR A 101 -16.76 8.06 15.00
CA THR A 101 -17.31 7.08 14.05
C THR A 101 -16.76 5.68 14.35
N LYS A 102 -17.64 4.80 14.82
CA LYS A 102 -17.33 3.37 14.99
C LYS A 102 -17.33 2.71 13.62
N ILE A 103 -16.16 2.27 13.16
CA ILE A 103 -15.93 1.73 11.80
C ILE A 103 -16.55 0.34 11.61
N MET A 104 -16.98 -0.33 12.68
CA MET A 104 -17.35 -1.73 12.66
C MET A 104 -18.71 -1.95 13.33
N SER A 105 -19.62 -2.66 12.65
CA SER A 105 -20.76 -3.30 13.31
C SER A 105 -20.23 -4.34 14.29
N SER A 106 -20.83 -4.42 15.49
CA SER A 106 -20.47 -5.43 16.50
C SER A 106 -21.03 -6.81 16.18
N LYS A 107 -21.77 -6.97 15.07
CA LYS A 107 -22.38 -8.24 14.68
C LYS A 107 -21.62 -8.82 13.48
N PRO A 108 -21.06 -10.05 13.58
CA PRO A 108 -20.31 -10.68 12.48
C PRO A 108 -21.09 -10.82 11.16
N GLN A 109 -22.41 -10.99 11.26
CA GLN A 109 -23.31 -11.08 10.10
C GLN A 109 -23.52 -9.74 9.35
N ASP A 110 -23.16 -8.62 9.98
CA ASP A 110 -23.13 -7.30 9.36
C ASP A 110 -21.70 -6.92 8.94
N ASP A 111 -20.77 -7.89 8.89
CA ASP A 111 -19.42 -7.66 8.40
C ASP A 111 -19.44 -7.51 6.87
N LEU A 112 -19.75 -6.29 6.44
CA LEU A 112 -19.79 -5.88 5.06
C LEU A 112 -18.47 -6.17 4.33
N TRP A 113 -17.34 -6.25 5.05
CA TRP A 113 -16.05 -6.61 4.45
C TRP A 113 -16.01 -8.05 4.02
N ASN A 114 -16.41 -8.98 4.88
CA ASN A 114 -16.47 -10.39 4.51
C ASN A 114 -17.44 -10.61 3.33
N GLN A 115 -18.57 -9.90 3.33
CA GLN A 115 -19.52 -9.97 2.21
C GLN A 115 -18.92 -9.43 0.90
N LEU A 116 -18.18 -8.32 0.95
CA LEU A 116 -17.51 -7.77 -0.23
C LEU A 116 -16.40 -8.70 -0.73
N VAL A 117 -15.57 -9.23 0.16
CA VAL A 117 -14.50 -10.19 -0.19
C VAL A 117 -15.09 -11.46 -0.80
N GLN A 118 -16.12 -12.03 -0.18
CA GLN A 118 -16.82 -13.19 -0.73
C GLN A 118 -17.40 -12.88 -2.11
N HIS A 119 -17.98 -11.69 -2.32
CA HIS A 119 -18.49 -11.29 -3.62
C HIS A 119 -17.38 -11.17 -4.68
N MET A 120 -16.24 -10.55 -4.33
CA MET A 120 -15.06 -10.48 -5.20
C MET A 120 -14.56 -11.88 -5.58
N GLN A 121 -14.48 -12.80 -4.62
CA GLN A 121 -14.14 -14.21 -4.89
C GLN A 121 -15.13 -14.89 -5.85
N THR A 122 -16.44 -14.75 -5.63
CA THR A 122 -17.47 -15.37 -6.50
C THR A 122 -17.50 -14.80 -7.92
N SER A 123 -17.11 -13.54 -8.09
CA SER A 123 -17.03 -12.87 -9.40
C SER A 123 -15.69 -13.09 -10.11
N GLY A 124 -14.72 -13.75 -9.46
CA GLY A 124 -13.34 -13.89 -9.96
C GLY A 124 -12.55 -12.58 -9.91
N CYS A 125 -13.09 -11.54 -9.28
CA CYS A 125 -12.43 -10.25 -9.08
C CYS A 125 -11.37 -10.42 -7.97
N GLN A 126 -10.09 -10.21 -8.30
CA GLN A 126 -9.00 -10.26 -7.31
C GLN A 126 -8.16 -8.97 -7.35
N PRO A 127 -8.78 -7.81 -7.08
CA PRO A 127 -8.04 -6.56 -7.07
C PRO A 127 -7.15 -6.50 -5.82
N HIS A 128 -6.02 -5.82 -5.95
CA HIS A 128 -5.29 -5.30 -4.81
C HIS A 128 -6.16 -4.23 -4.13
N VAL A 129 -6.66 -4.56 -2.93
CA VAL A 129 -7.50 -3.66 -2.13
C VAL A 129 -6.62 -2.84 -1.19
N ALA A 130 -6.52 -1.54 -1.47
CA ALA A 130 -5.77 -0.61 -0.63
C ALA A 130 -6.74 0.18 0.28
N PHE A 131 -6.42 0.26 1.57
CA PHE A 131 -7.19 1.03 2.54
C PHE A 131 -6.50 2.33 2.85
N GLN A 132 -7.25 3.44 2.78
CA GLN A 132 -6.75 4.75 3.15
C GLN A 132 -7.72 5.40 4.14
N VAL A 133 -7.26 5.56 5.38
CA VAL A 133 -8.05 6.22 6.43
C VAL A 133 -7.54 7.65 6.60
N THR A 134 -8.37 8.63 6.33
CA THR A 134 -8.06 10.04 6.55
C THR A 134 -8.84 10.55 7.77
N CYS A 135 -8.15 11.22 8.69
CA CYS A 135 -8.77 11.88 9.83
C CYS A 135 -8.67 13.40 9.60
N SER A 136 -9.82 14.06 9.50
CA SER A 136 -9.92 15.51 9.21
C SER A 136 -9.44 16.39 10.36
N HIS A 137 -9.24 15.81 11.54
CA HIS A 137 -8.72 16.48 12.73
C HIS A 137 -7.51 15.67 13.18
N GLY A 138 -6.44 16.29 13.70
CA GLY A 138 -5.25 15.61 14.23
C GLY A 138 -5.50 14.74 15.48
N SER A 139 -6.62 14.03 15.53
CA SER A 139 -7.18 13.30 16.65
C SER A 139 -6.99 11.79 16.44
N ARG A 140 -6.88 11.10 17.57
CA ARG A 140 -6.67 9.64 17.69
C ARG A 140 -7.79 8.82 17.03
N ILE A 141 -7.45 7.96 16.09
CA ILE A 141 -8.32 6.88 15.59
C ILE A 141 -8.26 5.73 16.60
N GLN A 142 -9.39 5.35 17.18
CA GLN A 142 -9.49 4.13 17.99
C GLN A 142 -9.92 2.97 17.09
N TYR A 143 -9.05 1.97 16.93
CA TYR A 143 -9.36 0.72 16.24
C TYR A 143 -9.98 -0.25 17.24
N SER A 144 -11.01 -1.02 16.84
CA SER A 144 -11.54 -2.12 17.64
C SER A 144 -10.76 -3.40 17.39
N ASP A 145 -10.84 -4.36 18.33
CA ASP A 145 -10.13 -5.66 18.27
C ASP A 145 -10.42 -6.49 17.00
N HIS A 146 -11.51 -6.20 16.28
CA HIS A 146 -11.85 -6.89 15.03
C HIS A 146 -11.06 -6.38 13.80
N PHE A 147 -10.42 -5.20 13.86
CA PHE A 147 -9.60 -4.71 12.73
C PHE A 147 -8.38 -5.62 12.49
N HIS A 148 -7.86 -6.24 13.55
CA HIS A 148 -6.78 -7.22 13.46
C HIS A 148 -7.22 -8.53 12.81
N GLN A 149 -8.46 -8.99 13.03
CA GLN A 149 -9.00 -10.20 12.39
C GLN A 149 -9.13 -10.05 10.87
N ILE A 150 -9.49 -8.84 10.39
CA ILE A 150 -9.56 -8.52 8.96
C ILE A 150 -8.15 -8.55 8.34
N LEU A 151 -7.18 -7.92 9.00
CA LEU A 151 -5.78 -7.95 8.55
C LEU A 151 -5.20 -9.38 8.53
N ASP A 152 -5.56 -10.22 9.48
CA ASP A 152 -5.15 -11.63 9.51
C ASP A 152 -5.83 -12.48 8.43
N HIS A 153 -7.05 -12.14 8.01
CA HIS A 153 -7.71 -12.76 6.85
C HIS A 153 -7.02 -12.38 5.54
N PHE A 154 -6.54 -11.15 5.40
CA PHE A 154 -5.78 -10.71 4.22
C PHE A 154 -4.42 -11.43 4.08
N LYS A 155 -3.84 -11.95 5.16
CA LYS A 155 -2.60 -12.74 5.13
C LYS A 155 -2.77 -14.14 4.52
N GLN A 156 -4.00 -14.63 4.38
CA GLN A 156 -4.28 -15.95 3.81
C GLN A 156 -4.32 -15.95 2.27
N PHE A 157 -4.10 -14.79 1.62
CA PHE A 157 -4.04 -14.68 0.17
C PHE A 157 -2.64 -15.02 -0.37
N PRO A 158 -2.49 -16.06 -1.21
CA PRO A 158 -1.23 -16.31 -1.90
C PRO A 158 -1.12 -15.38 -3.12
N GLY A 159 -0.23 -14.38 -3.09
CA GLY A 159 0.13 -13.64 -4.31
C GLY A 159 0.43 -12.13 -4.22
N THR A 160 1.06 -11.60 -3.17
CA THR A 160 1.55 -10.21 -3.18
C THR A 160 3.07 -10.13 -3.40
N PRO A 161 3.56 -9.58 -4.53
CA PRO A 161 4.94 -9.12 -4.65
C PRO A 161 5.07 -7.62 -4.38
N GLU A 162 6.03 -7.29 -3.51
CA GLU A 162 7.00 -6.18 -3.59
C GLU A 162 6.56 -4.90 -4.34
N SER A 163 5.93 -3.93 -3.65
CA SER A 163 5.93 -2.53 -4.16
C SER A 163 5.60 -1.45 -3.12
N HIS A 164 5.87 -1.63 -1.83
CA HIS A 164 5.91 -0.50 -0.88
C HIS A 164 7.09 -0.64 0.09
N SER A 165 7.78 0.48 0.37
CA SER A 165 8.95 0.49 1.25
C SER A 165 8.56 0.08 2.66
N ALA A 166 9.44 -0.68 3.33
CA ALA A 166 9.26 -1.15 4.70
C ALA A 166 8.92 -0.01 5.69
N GLU A 167 9.38 1.22 5.42
CA GLU A 167 9.07 2.42 6.20
C GLU A 167 7.57 2.75 6.26
N TYR A 168 6.82 2.57 5.16
CA TYR A 168 5.39 2.88 5.15
C TYR A 168 4.58 1.93 6.05
N TRP A 169 4.95 0.64 6.04
CA TRP A 169 4.32 -0.36 6.91
C TRP A 169 4.73 -0.17 8.37
N LEU A 170 5.99 0.19 8.65
CA LEU A 170 6.49 0.48 9.99
C LEU A 170 5.77 1.67 10.64
N THR A 171 5.57 2.79 9.92
CA THR A 171 4.88 3.96 10.48
C THR A 171 3.40 3.68 10.77
N GLN A 172 2.73 2.87 9.95
CA GLN A 172 1.34 2.48 10.17
C GLN A 172 1.21 1.47 11.34
N LEU A 173 2.17 0.55 11.49
CA LEU A 173 2.22 -0.38 12.62
C LEU A 173 2.48 0.37 13.94
N GLU A 174 3.48 1.25 13.99
CA GLU A 174 3.82 2.05 15.16
C GLU A 174 2.63 2.89 15.65
N CYS A 175 1.90 3.52 14.72
CA CYS A 175 0.71 4.30 15.06
C CYS A 175 -0.45 3.44 15.60
N ALA A 176 -0.59 2.21 15.12
CA ALA A 176 -1.61 1.28 15.60
C ALA A 176 -1.25 0.73 16.99
N LEU A 177 0.02 0.39 17.21
CA LEU A 177 0.53 -0.22 18.44
C LEU A 177 0.49 0.73 19.64
N VAL A 178 0.97 1.96 19.45
CA VAL A 178 0.94 3.03 20.48
C VAL A 178 -0.51 3.39 20.88
N ARG A 179 -1.48 3.14 19.98
CA ARG A 179 -2.90 3.36 20.27
C ARG A 179 -3.54 2.19 21.00
N HIS A 180 -3.18 0.95 20.65
CA HIS A 180 -3.66 -0.26 21.31
C HIS A 180 -3.17 -0.35 22.77
N LEU A 181 -1.89 -0.07 23.01
CA LEU A 181 -1.28 -0.08 24.36
C LEU A 181 -1.92 0.90 25.34
N LYS A 182 -2.30 2.09 24.87
CA LYS A 182 -2.98 3.12 25.69
C LYS A 182 -4.47 2.81 25.93
N CYS A 183 -5.05 1.88 25.18
CA CYS A 183 -6.44 1.42 25.38
C CYS A 183 -6.48 0.29 26.42
N LEU A 184 -5.52 -0.65 26.33
CA LEU A 184 -5.37 -1.75 27.28
C LEU A 184 -4.99 -1.28 28.69
N SER A 185 -4.17 -0.23 28.82
CA SER A 185 -3.80 0.34 30.13
C SER A 185 -4.99 0.94 30.89
N VAL A 186 -6.03 1.38 30.16
CA VAL A 186 -7.26 1.95 30.75
C VAL A 186 -8.26 0.86 31.12
N GLN A 187 -8.31 -0.25 30.37
CA GLN A 187 -9.30 -1.32 30.58
C GLN A 187 -8.92 -2.34 31.65
N HIS A 188 -7.64 -2.44 32.04
CA HIS A 188 -7.14 -3.50 32.93
C HIS A 188 -6.55 -3.01 34.26
N LEU A 189 -7.02 -1.86 34.78
CA LEU A 189 -6.77 -1.42 36.16
C LEU A 189 -7.30 -2.47 37.16
N GLY A 190 -6.46 -3.46 37.50
CA GLY A 190 -6.74 -4.46 38.53
C GLY A 190 -6.36 -5.92 38.22
N ARG A 191 -5.89 -6.26 37.01
CA ARG A 191 -5.46 -7.64 36.68
C ARG A 191 -4.04 -7.66 36.10
N SER A 192 -3.04 -7.79 36.98
CA SER A 192 -1.62 -7.63 36.60
C SER A 192 -1.02 -8.82 35.84
N ARG A 193 -1.56 -10.05 36.00
CA ARG A 193 -1.06 -11.24 35.27
C ARG A 193 -1.36 -11.18 33.78
N THR A 194 -2.57 -10.79 33.40
CA THR A 194 -2.98 -10.69 32.00
C THR A 194 -2.24 -9.60 31.25
N LEU A 195 -1.86 -8.50 31.90
CA LEU A 195 -1.09 -7.43 31.27
C LEU A 195 0.35 -7.88 30.98
N MET A 196 0.99 -8.66 31.87
CA MET A 196 2.33 -9.21 31.63
C MET A 196 2.34 -10.28 30.53
N ASP A 197 1.29 -11.10 30.40
CA ASP A 197 1.16 -12.03 29.26
C ASP A 197 1.01 -11.28 27.93
N HIS A 198 0.32 -10.14 27.93
CA HIS A 198 0.21 -9.27 26.75
C HIS A 198 1.50 -8.50 26.48
N VAL A 199 2.23 -8.05 27.51
CA VAL A 199 3.55 -7.40 27.36
C VAL A 199 4.61 -8.39 26.93
N ALA A 200 4.56 -9.66 27.35
CA ALA A 200 5.44 -10.73 26.86
C ALA A 200 5.10 -11.10 25.40
N ALA A 201 3.81 -11.14 25.04
CA ALA A 201 3.38 -11.30 23.66
C ALA A 201 3.77 -10.11 22.77
N ILE A 202 3.74 -8.88 23.29
CA ILE A 202 4.18 -7.66 22.57
C ILE A 202 5.73 -7.59 22.53
N GLY A 203 6.40 -8.01 23.60
CA GLY A 203 7.86 -8.15 23.66
C GLY A 203 8.40 -9.17 22.67
N ALA A 204 7.58 -10.14 22.25
CA ALA A 204 7.91 -11.09 21.20
C ALA A 204 7.69 -10.54 19.77
N TRP A 205 6.99 -9.41 19.59
CA TRP A 205 6.64 -8.90 18.25
C TRP A 205 7.11 -7.46 17.95
N ASP A 206 7.38 -6.58 18.93
CA ASP A 206 7.55 -5.13 18.64
C ASP A 206 8.65 -4.36 19.40
N LEU A 207 9.66 -5.03 19.98
CA LEU A 207 10.89 -4.35 20.44
C LEU A 207 11.87 -3.99 19.30
N LEU A 208 11.36 -3.74 18.08
CA LEU A 208 12.17 -3.61 16.87
C LEU A 208 12.45 -2.16 16.41
N ALA A 209 11.84 -1.16 17.04
CA ALA A 209 11.99 0.23 16.62
C ALA A 209 12.11 1.28 17.74
N MET A 210 11.93 0.92 19.01
CA MET A 210 11.93 1.90 20.10
C MET A 210 13.30 1.97 20.78
N THR A 211 13.92 3.15 20.87
CA THR A 211 15.15 3.34 21.64
C THR A 211 14.87 3.10 23.13
N ARG A 212 15.89 2.65 23.87
CA ARG A 212 15.80 2.44 25.33
C ARG A 212 15.22 3.64 26.07
N GLU A 213 15.64 4.85 25.68
CA GLU A 213 15.15 6.11 26.24
C GLU A 213 13.65 6.33 25.99
N ASN A 214 13.15 5.97 24.81
CA ASN A 214 11.72 6.04 24.50
C ASN A 214 10.91 4.97 25.24
N ALA A 215 11.49 3.80 25.48
CA ALA A 215 10.87 2.76 26.31
C ALA A 215 10.77 3.20 27.77
N GLU A 216 11.84 3.76 28.32
CA GLU A 216 11.91 4.27 29.69
C GLU A 216 10.96 5.46 29.90
N HIS A 217 10.88 6.39 28.94
CA HIS A 217 9.97 7.53 28.98
C HIS A 217 8.48 7.10 28.88
N LEU A 218 8.17 6.15 28.01
CA LEU A 218 6.82 5.59 27.89
C LEU A 218 6.41 4.83 29.16
N GLY A 219 7.35 4.08 29.75
CA GLY A 219 7.18 3.43 31.04
C GLY A 219 6.91 4.41 32.17
N GLN A 220 7.68 5.50 32.25
CA GLN A 220 7.45 6.58 33.22
C GLN A 220 6.11 7.28 33.03
N MET A 221 5.71 7.54 31.78
CA MET A 221 4.41 8.14 31.44
C MET A 221 3.22 7.26 31.82
N MET A 222 3.36 5.93 31.69
CA MET A 222 2.25 4.98 31.89
C MET A 222 2.14 4.50 33.34
N PHE A 223 3.26 4.41 34.07
CA PHE A 223 3.30 3.74 35.37
C PHE A 223 3.86 4.61 36.51
N GLY A 224 4.22 5.87 36.25
CA GLY A 224 4.85 6.75 37.26
C GLY A 224 6.33 6.42 37.46
N ASP A 225 6.86 6.62 38.67
CA ASP A 225 8.29 6.39 38.96
C ASP A 225 8.65 4.90 38.91
N CYS A 226 8.89 4.43 37.69
CA CYS A 226 9.14 3.03 37.34
C CYS A 226 10.34 2.46 38.12
N LYS A 227 11.31 3.31 38.50
CA LYS A 227 12.47 2.93 39.33
C LYS A 227 12.06 2.50 40.74
N ALA A 228 11.08 3.15 41.36
CA ALA A 228 10.61 2.79 42.70
C ALA A 228 9.84 1.45 42.71
N TRP A 229 9.13 1.15 41.61
CA TRP A 229 8.44 -0.13 41.43
C TRP A 229 9.42 -1.28 41.14
N LEU A 230 10.41 -1.04 40.27
CA LEU A 230 11.46 -2.01 39.94
C LEU A 230 12.41 -2.29 41.12
N ALA A 231 12.63 -1.33 42.02
CA ALA A 231 13.42 -1.54 43.24
C ALA A 231 12.76 -2.52 44.24
N GLY A 232 11.46 -2.82 44.08
CA GLY A 232 10.72 -3.76 44.91
C GLY A 232 10.64 -5.20 44.38
N GLN A 233 11.02 -5.46 43.13
CA GLN A 233 11.09 -6.80 42.55
C GLN A 233 12.54 -7.18 42.29
N GLY A 234 12.98 -8.31 42.85
CA GLY A 234 14.38 -8.76 42.77
C GLY A 234 14.94 -8.78 41.34
N SER A 235 16.25 -8.47 41.25
CA SER A 235 17.08 -8.27 40.05
C SER A 235 16.60 -8.98 38.77
N MET A 236 16.13 -8.17 37.81
CA MET A 236 15.87 -8.55 36.41
C MET A 236 17.12 -8.37 35.51
N ASP A 237 18.31 -8.16 36.08
CA ASP A 237 19.51 -7.76 35.32
C ASP A 237 19.95 -8.81 34.28
N ALA A 238 19.66 -10.09 34.53
CA ALA A 238 19.95 -11.18 33.59
C ALA A 238 19.04 -11.15 32.34
N GLU A 239 17.78 -10.75 32.49
CA GLU A 239 16.84 -10.65 31.38
C GLU A 239 17.13 -9.43 30.50
N TRP A 240 17.52 -8.31 31.12
CA TRP A 240 17.95 -7.11 30.39
C TRP A 240 19.25 -7.34 29.60
N SER A 241 20.22 -8.06 30.18
CA SER A 241 21.46 -8.42 29.47
C SER A 241 21.20 -9.29 28.23
N THR A 242 20.27 -10.24 28.35
CA THR A 242 19.86 -11.10 27.22
C THR A 242 19.18 -10.28 26.11
N LEU A 243 18.39 -9.28 26.48
CA LEU A 243 17.73 -8.40 25.53
C LEU A 243 18.72 -7.47 24.81
N ASP A 244 19.68 -6.89 25.52
CA ASP A 244 20.73 -6.04 24.93
C ASP A 244 21.57 -6.82 23.90
N ASP A 245 21.89 -8.09 24.21
CA ASP A 245 22.59 -8.99 23.28
C ASP A 245 21.77 -9.29 22.01
N GLN A 246 20.45 -9.44 22.15
CA GLN A 246 19.56 -9.65 21.02
C GLN A 246 19.46 -8.39 20.15
N LEU A 247 19.30 -7.22 20.76
CA LEU A 247 19.29 -5.93 20.07
C LEU A 247 20.60 -5.70 19.30
N GLY A 248 21.75 -6.05 19.89
CA GLY A 248 23.06 -5.96 19.24
C GLY A 248 23.17 -6.82 17.97
N ARG A 249 22.63 -8.05 17.99
CA ARG A 249 22.58 -8.93 16.80
C ARG A 249 21.66 -8.36 15.73
N MET A 250 20.53 -7.78 16.10
CA MET A 250 19.58 -7.19 15.17
C MET A 250 20.13 -5.94 14.47
N ASP A 251 20.85 -5.08 15.19
CA ASP A 251 21.52 -3.93 14.59
C ASP A 251 22.67 -4.34 13.64
N ALA A 252 23.30 -5.50 13.87
CA ALA A 252 24.24 -6.07 12.91
C ALA A 252 23.51 -6.49 11.61
N VAL A 253 22.37 -7.18 11.71
CA VAL A 253 21.54 -7.54 10.54
C VAL A 253 21.07 -6.31 9.78
N ARG A 254 20.62 -5.27 10.47
CA ARG A 254 20.19 -4.00 9.87
C ARG A 254 21.33 -3.31 9.12
N ARG A 255 22.54 -3.30 9.68
CA ARG A 255 23.73 -2.76 8.99
C ARG A 255 24.04 -3.52 7.70
N VAL A 256 23.92 -4.85 7.72
CA VAL A 256 24.13 -5.70 6.52
C VAL A 256 23.06 -5.42 5.46
N GLN A 257 21.78 -5.34 5.83
CA GLN A 257 20.69 -5.03 4.90
C GLN A 257 20.84 -3.63 4.29
N LYS A 258 21.18 -2.62 5.10
CA LYS A 258 21.45 -1.27 4.63
C LYS A 258 22.64 -1.22 3.67
N ALA A 259 23.72 -1.93 3.98
CA ALA A 259 24.88 -2.04 3.09
C ALA A 259 24.52 -2.70 1.75
N ARG A 260 23.70 -3.76 1.77
CA ARG A 260 23.20 -4.42 0.56
C ARG A 260 22.38 -3.49 -0.32
N LEU A 261 21.44 -2.75 0.24
CA LEU A 261 20.61 -1.78 -0.50
C LEU A 261 21.46 -0.64 -1.10
N LEU A 262 22.48 -0.17 -0.38
CA LEU A 262 23.40 0.83 -0.91
C LEU A 262 24.23 0.28 -2.08
N ALA A 263 24.70 -0.96 -1.99
CA ALA A 263 25.43 -1.61 -3.07
C ALA A 263 24.55 -1.81 -4.32
N GLU A 264 23.30 -2.21 -4.16
CA GLU A 264 22.34 -2.37 -5.25
C GLU A 264 22.02 -1.02 -5.93
N LYS A 265 21.89 0.05 -5.13
CA LYS A 265 21.69 1.41 -5.66
C LYS A 265 22.89 1.90 -6.48
N GLU A 266 24.11 1.58 -6.08
CA GLU A 266 25.31 1.91 -6.86
C GLU A 266 25.39 1.09 -8.15
N LEU A 267 25.00 -0.18 -8.13
CA LEU A 267 24.92 -1.01 -9.35
C LEU A 267 23.94 -0.42 -10.37
N LEU A 268 22.75 -0.01 -9.94
CA LEU A 268 21.77 0.61 -10.83
C LEU A 268 22.26 1.96 -11.41
N ARG A 269 23.06 2.71 -10.64
CA ARG A 269 23.68 3.96 -11.11
C ARG A 269 24.73 3.69 -12.20
N THR A 270 25.55 2.67 -12.04
CA THR A 270 26.57 2.31 -13.04
C THR A 270 25.94 1.76 -14.32
N GLU A 271 24.91 0.91 -14.22
CA GLU A 271 24.15 0.42 -15.38
C GLU A 271 23.48 1.57 -16.14
N SER A 272 22.82 2.49 -15.43
CA SER A 272 22.21 3.68 -16.04
C SER A 272 23.23 4.62 -16.70
N ALA A 273 24.45 4.67 -16.19
CA ALA A 273 25.54 5.41 -16.82
C ALA A 273 26.03 4.71 -18.10
N SER A 274 26.15 3.38 -18.09
CA SER A 274 26.53 2.57 -19.26
C SER A 274 25.53 2.72 -20.41
N ILE A 275 24.23 2.61 -20.12
CA ILE A 275 23.17 2.77 -21.13
C ILE A 275 23.22 4.16 -21.78
N ARG A 276 23.46 5.21 -20.98
CA ARG A 276 23.60 6.58 -21.51
C ARG A 276 24.83 6.74 -22.40
N ALA A 277 25.97 6.13 -22.03
CA ALA A 277 27.17 6.15 -22.86
C ALA A 277 26.98 5.41 -24.19
N GLU A 278 26.28 4.27 -24.18
CA GLU A 278 25.95 3.51 -25.38
C GLU A 278 25.02 4.30 -26.32
N ASN A 279 23.98 4.94 -25.78
CA ASN A 279 23.07 5.75 -26.57
C ASN A 279 23.79 6.95 -27.20
N PHE A 280 24.64 7.64 -26.44
CA PHE A 280 25.45 8.74 -26.96
C PHE A 280 26.40 8.27 -28.08
N SER A 281 27.01 7.09 -27.95
CA SER A 281 27.86 6.49 -28.99
C SER A 281 27.07 6.17 -30.27
N ARG A 282 25.83 5.67 -30.13
CA ARG A 282 24.93 5.41 -31.27
C ARG A 282 24.54 6.70 -31.98
N GLU A 283 24.17 7.73 -31.23
CA GLU A 283 23.83 9.05 -31.78
C GLU A 283 25.00 9.68 -32.53
N ALA A 284 26.21 9.62 -31.97
CA ALA A 284 27.42 10.13 -32.62
C ALA A 284 27.71 9.39 -33.95
N LYS A 285 27.54 8.06 -33.98
CA LYS A 285 27.71 7.27 -35.21
C LYS A 285 26.67 7.63 -36.28
N THR A 286 25.41 7.83 -35.88
CA THR A 286 24.33 8.24 -36.79
C THR A 286 24.63 9.62 -37.37
N ALA A 287 25.01 10.59 -36.53
CA ALA A 287 25.37 11.94 -36.97
C ALA A 287 26.59 11.94 -37.93
N MET A 288 27.59 11.10 -37.68
CA MET A 288 28.75 10.95 -38.57
C MET A 288 28.35 10.40 -39.95
N LEU A 289 27.49 9.38 -39.99
CA LEU A 289 27.00 8.81 -41.25
C LEU A 289 26.13 9.80 -42.03
N GLU A 290 25.35 10.64 -41.34
CA GLU A 290 24.58 11.72 -41.97
C GLU A 290 25.48 12.80 -42.55
N ALA A 291 26.54 13.20 -41.83
CA ALA A 291 27.53 14.14 -42.31
C ALA A 291 28.27 13.60 -43.55
N GLU A 292 28.70 12.34 -43.55
CA GLU A 292 29.34 11.71 -44.73
C GLU A 292 28.42 11.69 -45.95
N ARG A 293 27.13 11.39 -45.76
CA ARG A 293 26.12 11.43 -46.84
C ARG A 293 25.96 12.84 -47.39
N ALA A 294 25.94 13.86 -46.52
CA ALA A 294 25.85 15.25 -46.94
C ALA A 294 27.08 15.68 -47.78
N THR A 295 28.29 15.33 -47.35
CA THR A 295 29.53 15.67 -48.05
C THR A 295 29.62 15.02 -49.44
N ARG A 296 29.19 13.75 -49.56
CA ARG A 296 29.13 13.06 -50.86
C ARG A 296 28.12 13.69 -51.82
N ALA A 297 26.99 14.18 -51.31
CA ALA A 297 25.99 14.86 -52.13
C ALA A 297 26.51 16.19 -52.71
N THR A 298 27.38 16.91 -52.00
CA THR A 298 27.95 18.18 -52.45
C THR A 298 29.11 18.05 -53.44
N GLY A 299 29.85 16.93 -53.43
CA GLY A 299 31.07 16.74 -54.25
C GLY A 299 30.84 16.24 -55.69
N SER A 300 29.60 16.09 -56.14
CA SER A 300 29.25 15.55 -57.47
C SER A 300 28.78 16.62 -58.47
N ARG A 301 29.18 17.89 -58.29
CA ARG A 301 28.94 19.00 -59.23
C ARG A 301 30.25 19.43 -59.87
#